data_AF-A0A957QU31-F1
#
_entry.id   AF-A0A957QU31-F1
#
_cell.length_a   1.000
_cell.length_b   1.000
_cell.length_c   1.000
_cell.angle_alpha   90.00
_cell.angle_beta   90.00
_cell.angle_gamma   90.00
#
_symmetry.space_group_name_H-M   'P 1'
#
loop_
_entity.id
_entity.type
_entity.pdbx_description
1 polymer ?
#
loop_
_entity_poly.entity_id
_entity_poly.type
_entity_poly.pdbx_seq_one_letter_code
_entity_poly.pdbx_strand_id
1 'polypeptide(L)'
;MDRIANWLNRNSLYIALITAWVAMCGSLYFSEVRGYVPCVLCWYQRILMYPLALVIAIGLLRRDWNLPYYVLPFSLIGLGVSTYHYLLEKTDLFAGSAACRQGVSCTTQWINWFGFVTIPFLALTAFLIITVMSVIALVNREPVAED
;
A
#
# COMPACT_ATOMS: atom_id res chain seq x y z
N MET A 1 -17.15 -21.19 -8.63
CA MET A 1 -16.07 -20.33 -8.09
C MET A 1 -15.01 -20.02 -9.14
N ASP A 2 -14.77 -20.94 -10.07
CA ASP A 2 -13.73 -20.83 -11.12
C ASP A 2 -13.84 -19.60 -12.01
N ARG A 3 -15.07 -19.13 -12.30
CA ARG A 3 -15.32 -17.91 -13.08
C ARG A 3 -14.75 -16.64 -12.41
N ILE A 4 -14.85 -16.55 -11.09
CA ILE A 4 -14.37 -15.40 -10.31
C ILE A 4 -12.86 -15.43 -10.19
N ALA A 5 -12.28 -16.61 -9.89
CA ALA A 5 -10.84 -16.80 -9.83
C ALA A 5 -10.16 -16.44 -11.16
N ASN A 6 -10.71 -16.92 -12.29
CA ASN A 6 -10.18 -16.62 -13.62
C ASN A 6 -10.25 -15.13 -13.96
N TRP A 7 -11.30 -14.43 -13.52
CA TRP A 7 -11.41 -12.98 -13.70
C TRP A 7 -10.38 -12.22 -12.86
N LEU A 8 -10.20 -12.60 -11.60
CA LEU A 8 -9.19 -12.02 -10.70
C LEU A 8 -7.78 -12.22 -11.25
N ASN A 9 -7.46 -13.42 -11.74
CA ASN A 9 -6.16 -13.71 -12.33
C ASN A 9 -5.84 -12.78 -13.50
N ARG A 10 -6.80 -12.62 -14.42
CA ARG A 10 -6.66 -11.76 -15.61
C ARG A 10 -6.55 -10.27 -15.28
N ASN A 11 -7.21 -9.81 -14.21
CA ASN A 11 -7.31 -8.39 -13.87
C ASN A 11 -6.46 -7.96 -12.65
N SER A 12 -5.70 -8.89 -12.06
CA SER A 12 -4.93 -8.69 -10.82
C SER A 12 -4.09 -7.40 -10.82
N LEU A 13 -3.25 -7.19 -11.83
CA LEU A 13 -2.39 -6.01 -11.94
C LEU A 13 -3.17 -4.70 -12.18
N TYR A 14 -4.34 -4.76 -12.83
CA TYR A 14 -5.21 -3.60 -12.99
C TYR A 14 -5.88 -3.20 -11.66
N ILE A 15 -6.25 -4.19 -10.85
CA ILE A 15 -6.76 -3.95 -9.49
C ILE A 15 -5.67 -3.29 -8.64
N ALA A 16 -4.43 -3.82 -8.69
CA ALA A 16 -3.29 -3.22 -8.00
C ALA A 16 -3.05 -1.76 -8.44
N LEU A 17 -3.16 -1.46 -9.73
CA LEU A 17 -3.03 -0.10 -10.27
C LEU A 17 -4.08 0.85 -9.68
N ILE A 18 -5.36 0.45 -9.76
CA ILE A 18 -6.48 1.27 -9.26
C ILE A 18 -6.30 1.53 -7.77
N THR A 19 -5.94 0.50 -6.99
CA THR A 19 -5.67 0.65 -5.56
C THR A 19 -4.53 1.63 -5.30
N ALA A 20 -3.40 1.53 -6.02
CA ALA A 20 -2.27 2.43 -5.86
C ALA A 20 -2.65 3.89 -6.19
N TRP A 21 -3.44 4.10 -7.25
CA TRP A 21 -3.93 5.42 -7.63
C TRP A 21 -4.89 6.01 -6.61
N VAL A 22 -5.86 5.23 -6.14
CA VAL A 22 -6.79 5.67 -5.09
C VAL A 22 -6.03 6.01 -3.80
N ALA A 23 -5.03 5.21 -3.42
CA ALA A 23 -4.20 5.49 -2.25
C ALA A 23 -3.36 6.77 -2.42
N MET A 24 -2.74 6.97 -3.59
CA MET A 24 -1.97 8.17 -3.90
C MET A 24 -2.85 9.42 -3.90
N CYS A 25 -3.97 9.40 -4.64
CA CYS A 25 -4.91 10.52 -4.71
C CYS A 25 -5.56 10.82 -3.36
N GLY A 26 -5.95 9.79 -2.60
CA GLY A 26 -6.48 9.94 -1.25
C GLY A 26 -5.45 10.56 -0.30
N SER A 27 -4.19 10.12 -0.39
CA SER A 27 -3.09 10.71 0.39
C SER A 27 -2.88 12.19 0.07
N LEU A 28 -2.94 12.58 -1.20
CA LEU A 28 -2.82 13.98 -1.63
C LEU A 28 -4.03 14.81 -1.22
N TYR A 29 -5.24 14.27 -1.35
CA TYR A 29 -6.46 14.94 -0.89
C TYR A 29 -6.42 15.28 0.60
N PHE A 30 -5.91 14.36 1.43
CA PHE A 30 -5.79 14.61 2.86
C PHE A 30 -4.78 15.72 3.19
N SER A 31 -3.64 15.83 2.49
CA SER A 31 -2.70 16.92 2.77
C SER A 31 -3.10 18.25 2.15
N GLU A 32 -3.46 18.27 0.87
CA GLU A 32 -3.65 19.52 0.13
C GLU A 32 -5.03 20.14 0.33
N VAL A 33 -6.07 19.30 0.46
CA VAL A 33 -7.45 19.78 0.56
C VAL A 33 -7.91 19.84 2.01
N ARG A 34 -7.62 18.80 2.81
CA ARG A 34 -8.03 18.76 4.22
C ARG A 34 -6.99 19.35 5.18
N GLY A 35 -5.79 19.65 4.71
CA GLY A 35 -4.73 20.27 5.53
C GLY A 35 -4.12 19.34 6.57
N TYR A 36 -4.26 18.02 6.43
CA TYR A 36 -3.66 17.07 7.37
C TYR A 36 -2.17 16.96 7.13
N VAL A 37 -1.38 17.49 8.07
CA VAL A 37 0.07 17.44 7.99
C VAL A 37 0.55 15.99 8.18
N PRO A 38 1.29 15.42 7.23
CA PRO A 38 1.81 14.06 7.35
C PRO A 38 2.93 13.99 8.38
N CYS A 39 2.90 12.96 9.23
CA CYS A 39 4.01 12.61 10.11
C CYS A 39 5.15 11.93 9.34
N VAL A 40 6.27 11.69 10.03
CA VAL A 40 7.45 11.01 9.46
C VAL A 40 7.11 9.62 8.91
N LEU A 41 6.28 8.82 9.62
CA LEU A 41 5.85 7.50 9.14
C LEU A 41 4.91 7.58 7.91
N CYS A 42 4.01 8.57 7.86
CA CYS A 42 3.20 8.83 6.66
C CYS A 42 4.09 9.16 5.45
N TRP A 43 5.19 9.90 5.66
CA TRP A 43 6.15 10.20 4.60
C TRP A 43 6.82 8.93 4.06
N TYR A 44 7.25 8.02 4.93
CA TYR A 44 7.78 6.73 4.48
C TYR A 44 6.76 5.92 3.66
N GLN A 45 5.48 5.92 4.08
CA GLN A 45 4.42 5.28 3.32
C GLN A 45 4.22 5.93 1.94
N ARG A 46 4.30 7.27 1.84
CA ARG A 46 4.22 7.99 0.55
C ARG A 46 5.38 7.65 -0.39
N ILE A 47 6.61 7.63 0.13
CA ILE A 47 7.81 7.27 -0.65
C ILE A 47 7.70 5.86 -1.23
N LEU A 48 7.02 4.94 -0.53
CA LEU A 48 6.79 3.59 -1.03
C LEU A 48 5.60 3.51 -1.99
N MET A 49 4.51 4.24 -1.72
CA MET A 49 3.26 4.14 -2.49
C MET A 49 3.30 4.92 -3.82
N TYR A 50 3.89 6.12 -3.86
CA TYR A 50 3.81 6.98 -5.04
C TYR A 50 4.59 6.41 -6.24
N PRO A 51 5.82 5.87 -6.07
CA PRO A 51 6.51 5.19 -7.14
C PRO A 51 5.75 3.96 -7.63
N LEU A 52 5.09 3.21 -6.75
CA LEU A 52 4.29 2.04 -7.13
C LEU A 52 3.17 2.40 -8.11
N ALA A 53 2.45 3.51 -7.87
CA ALA A 53 1.40 3.95 -8.78
C ALA A 53 1.90 4.19 -10.22
N LEU A 54 3.13 4.71 -10.36
CA LEU A 54 3.76 4.95 -11.66
C LEU A 54 4.37 3.67 -12.25
N VAL A 55 5.08 2.88 -11.45
CA VAL A 55 5.73 1.63 -11.90
C VAL A 55 4.69 0.63 -12.40
N ILE A 56 3.57 0.47 -11.70
CA ILE A 56 2.48 -0.42 -12.13
C ILE A 56 1.86 0.10 -13.43
N ALA A 57 1.64 1.42 -13.55
CA ALA A 57 1.06 2.01 -14.77
C ALA A 57 1.97 1.78 -15.98
N ILE A 58 3.26 2.11 -15.85
CA ILE A 58 4.25 1.97 -16.94
C ILE A 58 4.45 0.50 -17.29
N GLY A 59 4.54 -0.38 -16.29
CA GLY A 59 4.69 -1.83 -16.51
C GLY A 59 3.51 -2.43 -17.25
N LEU A 60 2.28 -1.99 -16.95
CA LEU A 60 1.08 -2.40 -17.70
C LEU A 60 1.09 -1.88 -19.14
N LEU A 61 1.46 -0.61 -19.36
CA LEU A 61 1.58 -0.03 -20.70
C LEU A 61 2.64 -0.74 -21.55
N ARG A 62 3.77 -1.12 -20.95
CA ARG A 62 4.85 -1.87 -21.61
C ARG A 62 4.59 -3.36 -21.72
N ARG A 63 3.50 -3.88 -21.14
CA ARG A 63 3.20 -5.32 -21.03
C ARG A 63 4.36 -6.11 -20.44
N ASP A 64 5.00 -5.57 -19.40
CA ASP A 64 6.16 -6.19 -18.76
C ASP A 64 5.74 -7.42 -17.92
N TRP A 65 6.32 -8.57 -18.24
CA TRP A 65 6.10 -9.84 -17.55
C TRP A 65 6.78 -9.89 -16.17
N ASN A 66 7.80 -9.06 -15.95
CA ASN A 66 8.55 -9.00 -14.70
C ASN A 66 8.00 -7.97 -13.71
N LEU A 67 6.89 -7.29 -14.05
CA LEU A 67 6.28 -6.24 -13.20
C LEU A 67 6.11 -6.64 -11.72
N PRO A 68 5.61 -7.85 -11.36
CA PRO A 68 5.45 -8.24 -9.96
C PRO A 68 6.75 -8.20 -9.14
N TYR A 69 7.91 -8.49 -9.75
CA TYR A 69 9.20 -8.48 -9.05
C TYR A 69 9.63 -7.08 -8.61
N TYR A 70 9.22 -6.03 -9.33
CA TYR A 70 9.50 -4.65 -8.95
C TYR A 70 8.50 -4.12 -7.91
N VAL A 71 7.25 -4.61 -7.95
CA VAL A 71 6.17 -4.14 -7.09
C VAL A 71 6.25 -4.75 -5.69
N LEU A 72 6.53 -6.06 -5.59
CA LEU A 72 6.48 -6.80 -4.33
C LEU A 72 7.41 -6.26 -3.23
N PRO A 73 8.69 -5.93 -3.48
CA PRO A 73 9.57 -5.40 -2.43
C PRO A 73 9.01 -4.11 -1.82
N PHE A 74 8.54 -3.18 -2.65
CA PHE A 74 7.97 -1.92 -2.20
C PHE A 74 6.66 -2.12 -1.43
N SER A 75 5.78 -3.01 -1.93
CA SER A 75 4.49 -3.25 -1.27
C SER A 75 4.64 -3.97 0.07
N LEU A 76 5.59 -4.90 0.20
CA LEU A 76 5.89 -5.60 1.44
C LEU A 76 6.51 -4.68 2.50
N ILE A 77 7.46 -3.82 2.11
CA ILE A 77 8.02 -2.82 3.04
C ILE A 77 6.91 -1.85 3.48
N GLY A 78 6.07 -1.42 2.54
CA GLY A 78 4.92 -0.55 2.83
C GLY A 78 3.94 -1.21 3.81
N LEU A 79 3.68 -2.51 3.65
CA LEU A 79 2.86 -3.30 4.56
C LEU A 79 3.46 -3.33 5.97
N GLY A 80 4.77 -3.53 6.09
CA GLY A 80 5.46 -3.49 7.38
C GLY A 80 5.38 -2.13 8.07
N VAL A 81 5.69 -1.06 7.34
CA VAL A 81 5.66 0.32 7.87
C VAL A 81 4.24 0.73 8.27
N SER A 82 3.22 0.38 7.47
CA SER A 82 1.82 0.70 7.78
C SER A 82 1.27 -0.12 8.95
N THR A 83 1.67 -1.39 9.07
CA THR A 83 1.37 -2.21 10.25
C THR A 83 1.96 -1.60 11.51
N TYR A 84 3.26 -1.25 11.48
CA TYR A 84 3.93 -0.61 12.60
C TYR A 84 3.24 0.70 13.01
N HIS A 85 2.92 1.54 12.03
CA HIS A 85 2.26 2.83 12.27
C HIS A 85 0.86 2.65 12.88
N TYR A 86 0.07 1.71 12.38
CA TYR A 86 -1.26 1.43 12.93
C TYR A 86 -1.18 0.89 14.37
N LEU A 87 -0.25 -0.01 14.66
CA LEU A 87 -0.02 -0.51 16.01
C LEU A 87 0.44 0.58 16.97
N LEU A 88 1.35 1.47 16.53
CA LEU A 88 1.80 2.62 17.30
C LEU A 88 0.64 3.56 17.66
N GLU A 89 -0.36 3.67 16.79
CA GLU A 89 -1.52 4.55 16.98
C GLU A 89 -2.58 3.93 17.91
N LYS A 90 -2.76 2.60 17.88
CA LYS A 90 -3.81 1.88 18.61
C LYS A 90 -3.36 1.19 19.88
N THR A 91 -2.06 1.07 20.10
CA THR A 91 -1.49 0.33 21.24
C THR A 91 -0.39 1.14 21.92
N ASP A 92 -0.25 0.95 23.22
CA ASP A 92 0.84 1.54 23.99
C ASP A 92 2.14 0.72 23.93
N LEU A 93 2.16 -0.37 23.13
CA LEU A 93 3.30 -1.28 22.99
C LEU A 93 4.59 -0.57 22.55
N PHE A 94 4.44 0.54 21.83
CA PHE A 94 5.54 1.31 21.27
C PHE A 94 5.57 2.76 21.78
N ALA A 95 5.00 3.00 22.97
CA ALA A 95 5.02 4.30 23.62
C ALA A 95 6.48 4.79 23.77
N GLY A 96 6.80 5.95 23.20
CA GLY A 96 8.15 6.55 23.24
C GLY A 96 9.06 6.26 22.04
N SER A 97 8.55 5.69 20.94
CA SER A 97 9.34 5.44 19.73
C SER A 97 10.06 6.69 19.23
N ALA A 98 11.36 6.55 18.92
CA ALA A 98 12.19 7.66 18.46
C ALA A 98 11.83 8.15 17.05
N ALA A 99 11.13 7.31 16.28
CA ALA A 99 10.82 7.54 14.86
C ALA A 99 9.93 8.77 14.60
N CYS A 100 9.28 9.32 15.62
CA CYS A 100 8.31 10.40 15.48
C CYS A 100 8.52 11.57 16.47
N ARG A 101 9.79 11.86 16.82
CA ARG A 101 10.15 12.97 17.72
C ARG A 101 10.23 14.34 17.05
N GLN A 102 10.26 14.39 15.72
CA GLN A 102 10.31 15.64 14.94
C GLN A 102 9.00 15.85 14.16
N GLY A 103 8.47 17.07 14.22
CA GLY A 103 7.23 17.45 13.54
C GLY A 103 5.97 16.98 14.27
N VAL A 104 4.93 16.63 13.51
CA VAL A 104 3.65 16.15 14.04
C VAL A 104 3.77 14.70 14.53
N SER A 105 3.10 14.39 15.65
CA SER A 105 3.12 13.05 16.22
C SER A 105 2.52 12.02 15.27
N CYS A 106 3.13 10.84 15.20
CA CYS A 106 2.58 9.69 14.47
C CYS A 106 1.41 9.02 15.19
N THR A 107 1.09 9.41 16.42
CA THR A 107 -0.08 8.92 17.15
C THR A 107 -1.31 9.81 16.95
N THR A 108 -1.17 10.94 16.24
CA THR A 108 -2.29 11.85 15.99
C THR A 108 -3.28 11.23 15.00
N GLN A 109 -4.50 10.97 15.48
CA GLN A 109 -5.58 10.39 14.68
C GLN A 109 -6.41 11.49 14.01
N TRP A 110 -6.04 11.88 12.78
CA TRP A 110 -6.83 12.84 12.00
C TRP A 110 -8.20 12.30 11.58
N ILE A 111 -8.26 10.98 11.32
CA ILE A 111 -9.48 10.26 10.98
C ILE A 111 -9.49 9.00 11.82
N ASN A 112 -10.62 8.72 12.46
CA ASN A 112 -10.86 7.48 13.17
C ASN A 112 -12.33 7.08 13.00
N TRP A 113 -12.66 6.53 11.83
CA TRP A 113 -14.02 6.07 11.57
C TRP A 113 -14.24 4.71 12.21
N PHE A 114 -15.42 4.50 12.80
CA PHE A 114 -15.80 3.26 13.48
C PHE A 114 -14.86 2.83 14.63
N GLY A 115 -13.98 3.71 15.10
CA GLY A 115 -13.03 3.43 16.17
C GLY A 115 -11.75 2.70 15.74
N PHE A 116 -11.63 2.26 14.48
CA PHE A 116 -10.47 1.52 13.97
C PHE A 116 -9.98 1.98 12.59
N VAL A 117 -10.82 2.60 11.75
CA VAL A 117 -10.42 3.02 10.40
C VAL A 117 -9.68 4.35 10.47
N THR A 118 -8.36 4.27 10.42
CA THR A 118 -7.46 5.44 10.45
C THR A 118 -6.62 5.54 9.18
N ILE A 119 -5.90 6.64 9.00
CA ILE A 119 -5.06 6.84 7.80
C ILE A 119 -4.01 5.72 7.63
N PRO A 120 -3.27 5.31 8.68
CA PRO A 120 -2.36 4.17 8.58
C PRO A 120 -3.05 2.86 8.21
N PHE A 121 -4.28 2.64 8.68
CA PHE A 121 -5.07 1.46 8.31
C PHE A 121 -5.46 1.46 6.84
N LEU A 122 -5.84 2.61 6.28
CA LEU A 122 -6.13 2.74 4.85
C LEU A 122 -4.89 2.48 3.98
N ALA A 123 -3.71 2.92 4.42
CA ALA A 123 -2.46 2.60 3.75
C ALA A 123 -2.14 1.09 3.83
N LEU A 124 -2.36 0.49 5.01
CA LEU A 124 -2.18 -0.95 5.23
C LEU A 124 -3.05 -1.78 4.29
N THR A 125 -4.34 -1.46 4.16
CA THR A 125 -5.24 -2.19 3.26
C THR A 125 -4.83 -2.02 1.80
N ALA A 126 -4.38 -0.83 1.39
CA ALA A 126 -3.87 -0.59 0.04
C ALA A 126 -2.62 -1.44 -0.27
N PHE A 127 -1.62 -1.42 0.61
CA PHE A 127 -0.41 -2.24 0.44
C PHE A 127 -0.71 -3.74 0.46
N LEU A 128 -1.67 -4.19 1.28
CA LEU A 128 -2.12 -5.58 1.32
C LEU A 128 -2.73 -5.99 -0.02
N ILE A 129 -3.67 -5.20 -0.55
CA ILE A 129 -4.32 -5.47 -1.84
C ILE A 129 -3.26 -5.52 -2.95
N ILE A 130 -2.35 -4.55 -3.02
CA ILE A 130 -1.28 -4.51 -4.03
C ILE A 130 -0.39 -5.75 -3.92
N THR A 131 -0.01 -6.14 -2.69
CA THR A 131 0.83 -7.33 -2.46
C THR A 131 0.12 -8.59 -2.92
N VAL A 132 -1.13 -8.82 -2.48
CA VAL A 132 -1.89 -10.03 -2.84
C VAL A 132 -2.11 -10.10 -4.35
N MET A 133 -2.50 -8.99 -4.99
CA MET A 133 -2.67 -8.95 -6.45
C MET A 133 -1.36 -9.21 -7.19
N SER A 134 -0.24 -8.70 -6.69
CA SER A 134 1.08 -8.94 -7.30
C SER A 134 1.55 -10.39 -7.14
N VAL A 135 1.28 -11.03 -5.99
CA VAL A 135 1.54 -12.46 -5.78
C VAL A 135 0.67 -13.30 -6.72
N ILE A 136 -0.63 -13.00 -6.84
CA ILE A 136 -1.52 -13.68 -7.79
C ILE A 136 -0.98 -13.53 -9.22
N ALA A 137 -0.55 -12.33 -9.61
CA ALA A 137 0.04 -12.10 -10.93
C ALA A 137 1.34 -12.88 -11.15
N LEU A 138 2.16 -13.06 -10.10
CA LEU A 138 3.41 -13.82 -10.15
C LEU A 138 3.14 -15.32 -10.33
N VAL A 139 2.27 -15.90 -9.49
CA VAL A 139 1.92 -17.34 -9.53
C VAL A 139 1.24 -17.71 -10.85
N ASN A 140 0.40 -16.83 -11.41
CA ASN A 140 -0.22 -17.08 -12.72
C ASN A 140 0.75 -16.95 -13.90
N ARG A 141 1.93 -16.35 -13.68
CA ARG A 141 2.97 -16.14 -14.70
C ARG A 141 4.06 -17.21 -14.66
N GLU A 142 4.13 -18.04 -13.63
CA GLU A 142 4.97 -19.25 -13.67
C GLU A 142 4.36 -20.22 -14.71
N PRO A 143 5.01 -20.50 -15.85
CA PRO A 143 4.82 -21.81 -16.45
C PRO A 143 5.28 -22.82 -15.40
N VAL A 144 4.54 -23.93 -15.23
CA VAL A 144 5.07 -25.11 -14.54
C VAL A 144 6.49 -25.32 -15.08
N ALA A 145 7.50 -25.27 -14.20
CA ALA A 145 8.86 -25.62 -14.57
C ALA A 145 8.81 -27.05 -15.12
N GLU A 146 8.90 -27.19 -16.44
CA GLU A 146 9.28 -28.44 -17.08
C GLU A 146 10.78 -28.59 -16.87
N ASP A 147 11.12 -29.16 -15.72
CA ASP A 147 12.43 -29.77 -15.45
C ASP A 147 12.22 -31.30 -15.30
#